data_AF-A0A2V7BDW4-F1
#
_entry.id   AF-A0A2V7BDW4-F1
#
_cell.length_a   1.000
_cell.length_b   1.000
_cell.length_c   1.000
_cell.angle_alpha   90.00
_cell.angle_beta   90.00
_cell.angle_gamma   90.00
#
_symmetry.space_group_name_H-M   'P 1'
#
loop_
_entity.id
_entity.type
_entity.pdbx_description
1 polymer ?
#
loop_
_entity_poly.entity_id
_entity_poly.type
_entity_poly.pdbx_seq_one_letter_code
_entity_poly.pdbx_strand_id
1 'polypeptide(L)'
;MRRVIGRLAVAALVLAAAGPAGAWDQPSSCDYLDGEGFIVTTASGMHNPAKAEFCVTAGCKYGSPWGHLEYIDKGTRLNVHATSITAYVFVDQGPPTREGDPTGTRQICGTAKTNYFGYVDFWAQVKDTGEPDTNDEFIIRLQKDGQLVYTTEGDADHTLGGPGTRPGGELELEKPNRWKPTGAFSDLNPSNCPAAPPSCPPGEILDEYGRCVPQCPDGQTFDEASQMCVCPGGQPPDPSGMCAPECPVDQHFDSSTGTCVCDSGGDFNPVTQQCCVPPAGTFDSTSGTCIGD
;
A
#
# COMPACT_ATOMS: atom_id res chain seq x y z
N MET A 1 -46.94 30.83 -44.83
CA MET A 1 -46.40 31.27 -43.52
C MET A 1 -46.96 30.31 -42.49
N ARG A 2 -46.23 29.53 -41.68
CA ARG A 2 -44.91 29.67 -41.08
C ARG A 2 -44.19 28.31 -41.02
N ARG A 3 -42.86 28.39 -41.12
CA ARG A 3 -41.90 27.29 -40.97
C ARG A 3 -41.91 26.79 -39.52
N VAL A 4 -41.89 25.48 -39.29
CA VAL A 4 -41.50 24.90 -38.00
C VAL A 4 -40.19 24.16 -38.21
N ILE A 5 -39.11 24.81 -37.79
CA ILE A 5 -37.75 24.30 -37.74
C ILE A 5 -37.62 23.55 -36.41
N GLY A 6 -37.04 22.36 -36.46
CA GLY A 6 -36.90 21.45 -35.33
C GLY A 6 -36.00 21.96 -34.20
N ARG A 7 -36.14 21.33 -33.04
CA ARG A 7 -35.13 21.28 -31.99
C ARG A 7 -35.05 19.86 -31.46
N LEU A 8 -34.12 19.08 -32.01
CA LEU A 8 -33.61 17.89 -31.36
C LEU A 8 -32.64 18.36 -30.27
N ALA A 9 -33.03 18.18 -29.01
CA ALA A 9 -32.14 18.37 -27.88
C ALA A 9 -31.18 17.18 -27.84
N VAL A 10 -29.91 17.42 -28.12
CA VAL A 10 -28.83 16.44 -27.90
C VAL A 10 -28.45 16.57 -26.42
N ALA A 11 -28.87 15.60 -25.61
CA ALA A 11 -28.33 15.43 -24.27
C ALA A 11 -26.92 14.84 -24.42
N ALA A 12 -25.89 15.66 -24.23
CA ALA A 12 -24.52 15.19 -24.13
C ALA A 12 -24.34 14.51 -22.77
N LEU A 13 -24.44 13.18 -22.75
CA LEU A 13 -24.06 12.36 -21.60
C LEU A 13 -22.53 12.37 -21.53
N VAL A 14 -21.97 13.21 -20.66
CA VAL A 14 -20.54 13.18 -20.34
C VAL A 14 -20.31 11.95 -19.46
N LEU A 15 -19.99 10.82 -20.10
CA LEU A 15 -19.37 9.68 -19.43
C LEU A 15 -17.99 10.13 -18.97
N ALA A 16 -17.86 10.49 -17.69
CA ALA A 16 -16.56 10.55 -17.05
C ALA A 16 -15.97 9.14 -17.12
N ALA A 17 -15.00 8.95 -18.01
CA ALA A 17 -14.17 7.77 -18.00
C ALA A 17 -13.34 7.81 -16.72
N ALA A 18 -13.87 7.24 -15.65
CA ALA A 18 -13.01 6.66 -14.64
C ALA A 18 -12.19 5.60 -15.39
N GLY A 19 -10.91 5.92 -15.63
CA GLY A 19 -9.98 4.92 -16.15
C GLY A 19 -10.05 3.70 -15.23
N PRO A 20 -9.95 2.47 -15.76
CA PRO A 20 -9.88 1.32 -14.89
C PRO A 20 -8.68 1.56 -13.95
N ALA A 21 -8.95 1.64 -12.65
CA ALA A 21 -7.93 1.29 -11.67
C ALA A 21 -7.46 -0.10 -12.11
N GLY A 22 -6.23 -0.18 -12.62
CA GLY A 22 -5.71 -1.43 -13.14
C GLY A 22 -5.67 -2.43 -12.00
N ALA A 23 -6.66 -3.32 -11.93
CA ALA A 23 -6.49 -4.57 -11.21
C ALA A 23 -5.38 -5.30 -11.97
N TRP A 24 -4.17 -5.30 -11.41
CA TRP A 24 -3.07 -6.07 -11.96
C TRP A 24 -3.39 -7.56 -11.75
N ASP A 25 -3.72 -8.26 -12.82
CA ASP A 25 -4.01 -9.69 -12.80
C ASP A 25 -2.75 -10.48 -12.43
N GLN A 26 -2.83 -11.29 -11.37
CA GLN A 26 -1.77 -12.21 -10.99
C GLN A 26 -1.54 -13.24 -12.11
N PRO A 27 -0.28 -13.65 -12.40
CA PRO A 27 0.00 -14.69 -13.39
C PRO A 27 -0.71 -16.00 -13.03
N SER A 28 -1.33 -16.64 -14.02
CA SER A 28 -2.06 -17.90 -13.83
C SER A 28 -1.15 -19.09 -13.50
N SER A 29 0.15 -18.97 -13.77
CA SER A 29 1.17 -19.95 -13.40
C SER A 29 2.21 -19.31 -12.50
N CYS A 30 2.54 -19.99 -11.40
CA CYS A 30 3.62 -19.61 -10.51
C CYS A 30 4.96 -19.64 -11.23
N ASP A 31 5.90 -18.80 -10.77
CA ASP A 31 7.29 -18.75 -11.19
C ASP A 31 8.22 -19.41 -10.14
N TYR A 32 9.53 -19.25 -10.34
CA TYR A 32 10.55 -19.66 -9.38
C TYR A 32 11.46 -18.49 -9.08
N LEU A 33 11.78 -18.32 -7.80
CA LEU A 33 12.84 -17.45 -7.33
C LEU A 33 14.06 -18.31 -7.01
N ASP A 34 15.24 -17.88 -7.46
CA ASP A 34 16.51 -18.42 -7.01
C ASP A 34 17.51 -17.28 -6.82
N GLY A 35 18.37 -17.40 -5.81
CA GLY A 35 19.43 -16.42 -5.63
C GLY A 35 20.13 -16.51 -4.29
N GLU A 36 21.18 -15.72 -4.19
CA GLU A 36 22.02 -15.63 -3.00
C GLU A 36 22.61 -14.24 -2.90
N GLY A 37 22.94 -13.85 -1.67
CA GLY A 37 23.54 -12.54 -1.47
C GLY A 37 23.70 -12.17 -0.02
N PHE A 38 23.81 -10.87 0.20
CA PHE A 38 23.83 -10.30 1.52
C PHE A 38 23.21 -8.91 1.55
N ILE A 39 22.66 -8.58 2.72
CA ILE A 39 22.27 -7.22 3.09
C ILE A 39 23.21 -6.71 4.18
N VAL A 40 23.24 -5.38 4.35
CA VAL A 40 23.85 -4.75 5.53
C VAL A 40 22.73 -4.31 6.46
N THR A 41 22.57 -5.04 7.55
CA THR A 41 21.40 -4.93 8.45
C THR A 41 21.80 -4.42 9.83
N THR A 42 20.89 -3.75 10.51
CA THR A 42 20.96 -3.49 11.95
C THR A 42 20.09 -4.45 12.76
N ALA A 43 19.41 -5.37 12.07
CA ALA A 43 18.30 -6.17 12.55
C ALA A 43 17.30 -5.29 13.33
N SER A 44 16.87 -4.20 12.68
CA SER A 44 15.96 -3.20 13.26
C SER A 44 16.47 -2.65 14.60
N GLY A 45 17.75 -2.32 14.67
CA GLY A 45 18.41 -1.74 15.85
C GLY A 45 18.91 -2.75 16.90
N MET A 46 18.84 -4.06 16.65
CA MET A 46 19.38 -5.07 17.57
C MET A 46 20.92 -5.05 17.65
N HIS A 47 21.60 -4.61 16.59
CA HIS A 47 23.05 -4.44 16.56
C HIS A 47 23.51 -3.32 15.62
N ASN A 48 24.78 -2.93 15.72
CA ASN A 48 25.41 -2.04 14.74
C ASN A 48 25.39 -2.66 13.33
N PRO A 49 25.37 -1.87 12.25
CA PRO A 49 25.34 -2.37 10.87
C PRO A 49 26.34 -3.51 10.63
N ALA A 50 25.83 -4.67 10.20
CA ALA A 50 26.63 -5.86 9.93
C ALA A 50 26.10 -6.60 8.70
N LYS A 51 26.98 -7.38 8.07
CA LYS A 51 26.61 -8.23 6.94
C LYS A 51 25.68 -9.35 7.42
N ALA A 52 24.59 -9.58 6.71
CA ALA A 52 23.80 -10.79 6.82
C ALA A 52 23.69 -11.48 5.46
N GLU A 53 24.14 -12.73 5.38
CA GLU A 53 24.20 -13.52 4.16
C GLU A 53 22.99 -14.43 4.06
N PHE A 54 22.51 -14.68 2.84
CA PHE A 54 21.41 -15.59 2.59
C PHE A 54 21.56 -16.35 1.27
N CYS A 55 20.87 -17.47 1.17
CA CYS A 55 20.57 -18.16 -0.07
C CYS A 55 19.10 -18.56 -0.03
N VAL A 56 18.40 -18.35 -1.14
CA VAL A 56 16.96 -18.57 -1.23
C VAL A 56 16.63 -19.22 -2.57
N THR A 57 15.87 -20.29 -2.50
CA THR A 57 15.17 -20.84 -3.66
C THR A 57 13.73 -21.02 -3.23
N ALA A 58 12.76 -20.51 -3.99
CA ALA A 58 11.35 -20.69 -3.68
C ALA A 58 10.50 -20.74 -4.94
N GLY A 59 9.35 -21.39 -4.86
CA GLY A 59 8.42 -21.46 -5.97
C GLY A 59 7.32 -22.47 -5.69
N CYS A 60 6.64 -22.88 -6.75
CA CYS A 60 5.57 -23.86 -6.66
C CYS A 60 5.98 -25.13 -7.41
N LYS A 61 5.97 -26.28 -6.74
CA LYS A 61 6.28 -27.58 -7.35
C LYS A 61 5.14 -28.56 -7.09
N TYR A 62 4.60 -29.15 -8.15
CA TYR A 62 3.48 -30.11 -8.07
C TYR A 62 2.24 -29.58 -7.31
N GLY A 63 1.93 -28.29 -7.46
CA GLY A 63 0.76 -27.68 -6.81
C GLY A 63 0.96 -27.33 -5.33
N SER A 64 2.19 -27.38 -4.81
CA SER A 64 2.51 -26.97 -3.43
C SER A 64 3.73 -26.06 -3.39
N PRO A 65 3.85 -25.18 -2.38
CA PRO A 65 5.07 -24.41 -2.14
C PRO A 65 6.28 -25.32 -1.95
N TRP A 66 7.41 -24.92 -2.51
CA TRP A 66 8.66 -25.65 -2.47
C TRP A 66 9.83 -24.67 -2.43
N GLY A 67 10.93 -25.07 -1.82
CA GLY A 67 12.12 -24.25 -1.75
C GLY A 67 12.96 -24.51 -0.51
N HIS A 68 13.88 -23.59 -0.27
CA HIS A 68 14.75 -23.55 0.90
C HIS A 68 15.22 -22.12 1.17
N LEU A 69 15.57 -21.83 2.42
CA LEU A 69 16.18 -20.57 2.84
C LEU A 69 17.28 -20.87 3.86
N GLU A 70 18.45 -20.28 3.63
CA GLU A 70 19.49 -20.14 4.64
C GLU A 70 19.69 -18.65 4.91
N TYR A 71 19.86 -18.27 6.17
CA TYR A 71 20.19 -16.90 6.56
C TYR A 71 21.15 -16.87 7.73
N ILE A 72 22.21 -16.07 7.62
CA ILE A 72 23.25 -15.91 8.63
C ILE A 72 23.54 -14.44 8.84
N ASP A 73 23.11 -13.89 9.98
CA ASP A 73 23.47 -12.54 10.39
C ASP A 73 24.77 -12.55 11.22
N LYS A 74 25.80 -11.83 10.73
CA LYS A 74 27.10 -11.74 11.41
C LYS A 74 27.07 -10.82 12.63
N GLY A 75 26.12 -9.89 12.71
CA GLY A 75 25.96 -8.96 13.83
C GLY A 75 25.49 -9.68 15.09
N THR A 76 24.38 -10.41 15.00
CA THR A 76 23.87 -11.24 16.12
C THR A 76 24.53 -12.63 16.21
N ARG A 77 25.16 -13.11 15.14
CA ARG A 77 25.56 -14.53 14.93
C ARG A 77 24.36 -15.48 14.79
N LEU A 78 23.20 -14.97 14.43
CA LEU A 78 22.02 -15.77 14.16
C LEU A 78 22.23 -16.61 12.89
N ASN A 79 21.86 -17.88 12.98
CA ASN A 79 21.75 -18.79 11.84
C ASN A 79 20.32 -19.27 11.77
N VAL A 80 19.73 -19.23 10.57
CA VAL A 80 18.37 -19.65 10.28
C VAL A 80 18.45 -20.66 9.15
N HIS A 81 17.94 -21.86 9.42
CA HIS A 81 17.87 -22.95 8.47
C HIS A 81 16.41 -23.31 8.25
N ALA A 82 15.87 -23.05 7.07
CA ALA A 82 14.50 -23.43 6.75
C ALA A 82 14.30 -24.95 6.87
N THR A 83 13.19 -25.34 7.48
CA THR A 83 12.75 -26.73 7.61
C THR A 83 11.54 -27.03 6.72
N SER A 84 10.82 -25.99 6.29
CA SER A 84 9.73 -26.11 5.31
C SER A 84 9.46 -24.77 4.63
N ILE A 85 8.92 -24.81 3.41
CA ILE A 85 8.22 -23.69 2.79
C ILE A 85 6.72 -23.95 2.88
N THR A 86 5.98 -23.00 3.43
CA THR A 86 4.53 -23.10 3.67
C THR A 86 3.71 -22.20 2.74
N ALA A 87 4.32 -21.15 2.20
CA ALA A 87 3.69 -20.30 1.19
C ALA A 87 4.74 -19.70 0.26
N TYR A 88 4.35 -19.53 -1.00
CA TYR A 88 5.06 -18.73 -1.99
C TYR A 88 4.03 -17.81 -2.66
N VAL A 89 4.13 -16.51 -2.38
CA VAL A 89 3.07 -15.54 -2.60
C VAL A 89 3.53 -14.50 -3.62
N PHE A 90 2.66 -14.23 -4.60
CA PHE A 90 2.83 -13.14 -5.55
C PHE A 90 2.45 -11.81 -4.88
N VAL A 91 3.34 -10.82 -4.91
CA VAL A 91 3.06 -9.46 -4.42
C VAL A 91 2.86 -8.52 -5.59
N ASP A 92 3.87 -8.41 -6.46
CA ASP A 92 3.83 -7.56 -7.65
C ASP A 92 4.63 -8.16 -8.80
N GLN A 93 4.57 -7.51 -9.96
CA GLN A 93 5.41 -7.82 -11.11
C GLN A 93 6.08 -6.53 -11.56
N GLY A 94 7.37 -6.58 -11.87
CA GLY A 94 8.06 -5.51 -12.57
C GLY A 94 7.98 -5.65 -14.09
N PRO A 95 8.55 -4.70 -14.84
CA PRO A 95 8.78 -4.89 -16.27
C PRO A 95 9.72 -6.09 -16.47
N PRO A 96 9.42 -7.02 -17.38
CA PRO A 96 10.26 -8.19 -17.59
C PRO A 96 11.65 -7.78 -18.09
N THR A 97 12.64 -8.64 -17.83
CA THR A 97 14.01 -8.48 -18.35
C THR A 97 14.03 -8.47 -19.88
N ARG A 98 15.19 -8.19 -20.49
CA ARG A 98 15.32 -8.20 -21.96
C ARG A 98 15.07 -9.59 -22.55
N GLU A 99 15.44 -10.63 -21.82
CA GLU A 99 15.23 -12.05 -22.08
C GLU A 99 13.77 -12.45 -21.81
N GLY A 100 13.00 -11.51 -21.27
CA GLY A 100 11.58 -11.58 -20.98
C GLY A 100 11.30 -12.25 -19.65
N ASP A 101 12.30 -12.50 -18.82
CA ASP A 101 12.13 -13.13 -17.52
C ASP A 101 11.37 -12.21 -16.56
N PRO A 102 10.54 -12.80 -15.69
CA PRO A 102 9.79 -12.01 -14.73
C PRO A 102 10.75 -11.22 -13.83
N THR A 103 10.29 -10.06 -13.37
CA THR A 103 10.88 -9.33 -12.24
C THR A 103 9.75 -9.01 -11.26
N GLY A 104 10.08 -8.52 -10.07
CA GLY A 104 9.12 -8.08 -9.05
C GLY A 104 9.30 -8.77 -7.70
N THR A 105 8.25 -8.70 -6.90
CA THR A 105 8.29 -9.02 -5.47
C THR A 105 7.55 -10.32 -5.15
N ARG A 106 8.20 -11.19 -4.38
CA ARG A 106 7.63 -12.42 -3.84
C ARG A 106 7.74 -12.43 -2.32
N GLN A 107 6.78 -13.07 -1.68
CA GLN A 107 6.88 -13.40 -0.26
C GLN A 107 6.97 -14.91 -0.07
N ILE A 108 7.85 -15.31 0.85
CA ILE A 108 8.19 -16.69 1.13
C ILE A 108 7.96 -16.92 2.61
N CYS A 109 7.14 -17.91 2.92
CA CYS A 109 6.83 -18.26 4.31
C CYS A 109 7.26 -19.68 4.59
N GLY A 110 7.61 -19.95 5.84
CA GLY A 110 8.00 -21.28 6.24
C GLY A 110 8.28 -21.42 7.72
N THR A 111 8.81 -22.59 8.06
CA THR A 111 9.36 -22.85 9.40
C THR A 111 10.86 -22.96 9.30
N ALA A 112 11.58 -22.58 10.35
CA ALA A 112 13.03 -22.69 10.40
C ALA A 112 13.52 -23.13 11.78
N LYS A 113 14.71 -23.72 11.81
CA LYS A 113 15.48 -23.95 13.02
C LYS A 113 16.56 -22.88 13.13
N THR A 114 16.68 -22.28 14.30
CA THR A 114 17.70 -21.28 14.62
C THR A 114 18.60 -21.72 15.76
N ASN A 115 19.79 -21.12 15.85
CA ASN A 115 20.71 -21.33 16.96
C ASN A 115 20.35 -20.56 18.24
N TYR A 116 19.50 -19.52 18.17
CA TYR A 116 19.10 -18.71 19.33
C TYR A 116 17.67 -18.94 19.79
N PHE A 117 16.73 -19.01 18.86
CA PHE A 117 15.29 -19.04 19.17
C PHE A 117 14.71 -20.45 19.10
N GLY A 118 15.47 -21.44 18.61
CA GLY A 118 14.95 -22.79 18.34
C GLY A 118 14.11 -22.80 17.06
N TYR A 119 13.00 -23.54 17.08
CA TYR A 119 12.06 -23.54 15.95
C TYR A 119 11.26 -22.23 15.93
N VAL A 120 11.14 -21.64 14.75
CA VAL A 120 10.45 -20.38 14.48
C VAL A 120 9.66 -20.48 13.19
N ASP A 121 8.65 -19.63 13.04
CA ASP A 121 8.08 -19.29 11.75
C ASP A 121 8.91 -18.17 11.12
N PHE A 122 9.09 -18.20 9.80
CA PHE A 122 9.75 -17.13 9.06
C PHE A 122 8.87 -16.62 7.94
N TRP A 123 9.07 -15.34 7.64
CA TRP A 123 8.59 -14.68 6.44
C TRP A 123 9.78 -13.94 5.83
N ALA A 124 9.93 -14.03 4.52
CA ALA A 124 10.88 -13.25 3.77
C ALA A 124 10.18 -12.56 2.59
N GLN A 125 10.51 -11.30 2.35
CA GLN A 125 10.14 -10.58 1.14
C GLN A 125 11.39 -10.42 0.29
N VAL A 126 11.27 -10.82 -0.98
CA VAL A 126 12.37 -10.85 -1.92
C VAL A 126 11.91 -10.16 -3.18
N LYS A 127 12.71 -9.21 -3.65
CA LYS A 127 12.39 -8.41 -4.83
C LYS A 127 13.56 -8.46 -5.79
N ASP A 128 13.26 -8.95 -6.98
CA ASP A 128 14.12 -8.91 -8.15
C ASP A 128 13.73 -7.67 -8.97
N THR A 129 14.70 -6.81 -9.24
CA THR A 129 14.51 -5.58 -10.01
C THR A 129 14.96 -5.68 -11.47
N GLY A 130 15.42 -6.85 -11.88
CA GLY A 130 16.11 -7.09 -13.14
C GLY A 130 17.52 -6.50 -13.14
N GLU A 131 18.26 -6.85 -14.18
CA GLU A 131 19.68 -6.55 -14.24
C GLU A 131 19.95 -5.08 -14.64
N PRO A 132 20.91 -4.39 -14.00
CA PRO A 132 21.86 -4.92 -13.01
C PRO A 132 21.29 -4.97 -11.58
N ASP A 133 21.53 -6.10 -10.91
CA ASP A 133 21.06 -6.64 -9.59
C ASP A 133 21.38 -5.76 -8.36
N THR A 134 21.75 -4.52 -8.62
CA THR A 134 22.13 -3.50 -7.64
C THR A 134 20.95 -2.95 -6.83
N ASN A 135 19.70 -3.25 -7.22
CA ASN A 135 18.50 -2.78 -6.51
C ASN A 135 17.62 -3.93 -6.02
N ASP A 136 18.11 -5.16 -6.08
CA ASP A 136 17.37 -6.29 -5.52
C ASP A 136 17.29 -6.15 -4.00
N GLU A 137 16.17 -6.57 -3.42
CA GLU A 137 15.89 -6.35 -2.00
C GLU A 137 15.59 -7.66 -1.28
N PHE A 138 16.04 -7.75 -0.04
CA PHE A 138 15.76 -8.88 0.85
C PHE A 138 15.40 -8.41 2.26
N ILE A 139 14.25 -8.87 2.74
CA ILE A 139 13.75 -8.59 4.09
C ILE A 139 13.36 -9.92 4.75
N ILE A 140 13.64 -10.09 6.04
CA ILE A 140 13.25 -11.27 6.80
C ILE A 140 12.64 -10.92 8.16
N ARG A 141 11.61 -11.66 8.56
CA ARG A 141 10.98 -11.68 9.89
C ARG A 141 11.03 -13.10 10.45
N LEU A 142 11.31 -13.21 11.75
CA LEU A 142 11.18 -14.45 12.50
C LEU A 142 10.21 -14.26 13.66
N GLN A 143 9.31 -15.21 13.82
CA GLN A 143 8.33 -15.24 14.90
C GLN A 143 8.46 -16.53 15.69
N LYS A 144 8.34 -16.42 17.02
CA LYS A 144 8.24 -17.56 17.92
C LYS A 144 7.01 -17.40 18.80
N ASP A 145 6.14 -18.40 18.79
CA ASP A 145 4.94 -18.44 19.62
C ASP A 145 4.09 -17.16 19.51
N GLY A 146 3.95 -16.64 18.28
CA GLY A 146 3.21 -15.39 18.02
C GLY A 146 3.99 -14.10 18.27
N GLN A 147 5.21 -14.16 18.83
CA GLN A 147 6.02 -12.99 19.13
C GLN A 147 7.12 -12.77 18.08
N LEU A 148 7.26 -11.54 17.59
CA LEU A 148 8.38 -11.13 16.74
C LEU A 148 9.69 -11.21 17.53
N VAL A 149 10.62 -12.04 17.07
CA VAL A 149 11.93 -12.25 17.75
C VAL A 149 13.11 -11.71 16.96
N TYR A 150 12.95 -11.49 15.66
CA TYR A 150 13.98 -10.92 14.78
C TYR A 150 13.33 -10.31 13.54
N THR A 151 13.80 -9.16 13.07
CA THR A 151 13.36 -8.58 11.79
C THR A 151 14.40 -7.61 11.22
N THR A 152 14.44 -7.51 9.89
CA THR A 152 15.21 -6.49 9.15
C THR A 152 14.34 -5.39 8.56
N GLU A 153 13.02 -5.41 8.77
CA GLU A 153 12.10 -4.41 8.18
C GLU A 153 12.38 -2.98 8.60
N GLY A 154 12.86 -2.77 9.83
CA GLY A 154 13.18 -1.45 10.35
C GLY A 154 14.53 -0.91 9.86
N ASP A 155 15.27 -1.67 9.06
CA ASP A 155 16.50 -1.18 8.45
C ASP A 155 16.20 -0.10 7.40
N ALA A 156 17.11 0.88 7.28
CA ALA A 156 16.97 1.98 6.34
C ALA A 156 17.24 1.60 4.88
N ASP A 157 17.85 0.42 4.66
CA ASP A 157 18.23 -0.10 3.36
C ASP A 157 18.05 -1.62 3.35
N HIS A 158 17.31 -2.11 2.35
CA HIS A 158 17.05 -3.53 2.13
C HIS A 158 17.73 -4.08 0.87
N THR A 159 18.51 -3.24 0.18
CA THR A 159 19.19 -3.62 -1.06
C THR A 159 20.33 -4.59 -0.82
N LEU A 160 20.56 -5.47 -1.79
CA LEU A 160 21.71 -6.37 -1.76
C LEU A 160 23.00 -5.56 -1.84
N GLY A 161 23.92 -5.83 -0.91
CA GLY A 161 25.20 -5.15 -0.82
C GLY A 161 25.22 -3.99 0.17
N GLY A 162 24.03 -3.51 0.55
CA GLY A 162 23.83 -2.33 1.39
C GLY A 162 24.27 -1.03 0.69
N PRO A 163 24.40 0.08 1.45
CA PRO A 163 24.59 1.39 0.85
C PRO A 163 25.95 1.50 0.15
N GLY A 164 25.96 1.46 -1.18
CA GLY A 164 27.16 1.60 -2.02
C GLY A 164 27.08 0.85 -3.36
N THR A 165 28.14 0.92 -4.17
CA THR A 165 28.19 0.32 -5.52
C THR A 165 28.79 -1.10 -5.55
N ARG A 166 28.61 -1.90 -4.48
CA ARG A 166 29.17 -3.26 -4.44
C ARG A 166 28.06 -4.26 -4.71
N PRO A 167 28.23 -5.20 -5.66
CA PRO A 167 27.24 -6.24 -5.89
C PRO A 167 27.14 -7.10 -4.63
N GLY A 168 25.92 -7.17 -4.09
CA GLY A 168 25.60 -7.90 -2.87
C GLY A 168 25.28 -9.37 -3.09
N GLY A 169 25.06 -9.77 -4.33
CA GLY A 169 24.38 -11.00 -4.71
C GLY A 169 23.48 -10.73 -5.91
N GLU A 170 22.66 -11.72 -6.24
CA GLU A 170 21.75 -11.73 -7.38
C GLU A 170 20.48 -12.50 -6.98
N LEU A 171 19.32 -11.98 -7.37
CA LEU A 171 18.01 -12.59 -7.16
C LEU A 171 17.29 -12.65 -8.49
N GLU A 172 16.97 -13.86 -8.95
CA GLU A 172 16.39 -14.09 -10.26
C GLU A 172 15.01 -14.74 -10.15
N LEU A 173 14.04 -14.16 -10.85
CA LEU A 173 12.76 -14.81 -11.11
C LEU A 173 12.77 -15.52 -12.47
N GLU A 174 12.65 -16.84 -12.44
CA GLU A 174 12.58 -17.69 -13.63
C GLU A 174 11.14 -18.04 -14.02
N LYS A 175 10.88 -18.03 -15.33
CA LYS A 175 9.63 -18.59 -15.88
C LYS A 175 9.50 -20.10 -15.59
N PRO A 176 8.27 -20.60 -15.42
CA PRO A 176 8.06 -22.05 -15.41
C PRO A 176 8.49 -22.69 -16.73
N ASN A 177 9.07 -23.89 -16.64
CA ASN A 177 9.48 -24.66 -17.81
C ASN A 177 9.01 -26.12 -17.73
N ARG A 178 9.12 -26.86 -18.83
CA ARG A 178 8.63 -28.25 -18.95
C ARG A 178 9.20 -29.21 -17.90
N TRP A 179 10.38 -28.92 -17.36
CA TRP A 179 11.06 -29.74 -16.35
C TRP A 179 10.76 -29.30 -14.91
N LYS A 180 10.22 -28.10 -14.75
CA LYS A 180 9.75 -27.52 -13.49
C LYS A 180 8.26 -27.11 -13.62
N PRO A 181 7.30 -28.05 -13.79
CA PRO A 181 5.87 -27.70 -13.89
C PRO A 181 5.38 -27.07 -12.58
N THR A 182 4.91 -25.83 -12.66
CA THR A 182 4.49 -25.04 -11.50
C THR A 182 3.02 -25.25 -11.13
N GLY A 183 2.71 -24.91 -9.88
CA GLY A 183 1.34 -24.75 -9.40
C GLY A 183 0.85 -23.30 -9.53
N ALA A 184 -0.10 -22.92 -8.69
CA ALA A 184 -0.51 -21.54 -8.48
C ALA A 184 0.23 -20.94 -7.27
N PHE A 185 0.31 -19.61 -7.22
CA PHE A 185 0.76 -18.89 -6.03
C PHE A 185 -0.13 -19.21 -4.82
N SER A 186 0.43 -19.07 -3.62
CA SER A 186 -0.30 -19.19 -2.36
C SER A 186 -1.00 -17.88 -2.03
N ASP A 187 -2.17 -17.97 -1.40
CA ASP A 187 -2.77 -16.82 -0.72
C ASP A 187 -2.05 -16.58 0.61
N LEU A 188 -1.71 -15.33 0.91
CA LEU A 188 -1.12 -14.97 2.21
C LEU A 188 -2.19 -15.01 3.31
N ASN A 189 -2.00 -15.80 4.36
CA ASN A 189 -2.88 -15.79 5.52
C ASN A 189 -2.15 -16.22 6.81
N PRO A 190 -2.71 -15.93 8.00
CA PRO A 190 -2.04 -16.25 9.27
C PRO A 190 -1.77 -17.75 9.51
N SER A 191 -2.44 -18.66 8.79
CA SER A 191 -2.25 -20.11 8.99
C SER A 191 -1.05 -20.66 8.21
N ASN A 192 -0.73 -20.09 7.04
CA ASN A 192 0.43 -20.49 6.25
C ASN A 192 1.61 -19.54 6.35
N CYS A 193 1.41 -18.34 6.92
CA CYS A 193 2.45 -17.36 7.11
C CYS A 193 2.31 -16.57 8.43
N PRO A 194 2.52 -17.21 9.60
CA PRO A 194 2.35 -16.54 10.89
C PRO A 194 3.29 -15.32 11.06
N ALA A 195 4.53 -15.45 10.56
CA ALA A 195 5.57 -14.43 10.71
C ALA A 195 5.42 -13.23 9.75
N ALA A 196 4.45 -13.25 8.83
CA ALA A 196 4.19 -12.13 7.94
C ALA A 196 3.99 -10.83 8.74
N PRO A 197 4.40 -9.67 8.19
CA PRO A 197 3.95 -8.41 8.75
C PRO A 197 2.42 -8.37 8.76
N PRO A 198 1.82 -7.74 9.77
CA PRO A 198 0.39 -7.46 9.71
C PRO A 198 0.13 -6.62 8.45
N SER A 199 -0.62 -7.20 7.52
CA SER A 199 -1.04 -6.57 6.28
C SER A 199 -2.55 -6.53 6.23
N CYS A 200 -3.08 -5.49 5.59
CA CYS A 200 -4.50 -5.29 5.47
C CYS A 200 -4.99 -5.65 4.06
N PRO A 201 -6.23 -6.17 3.93
CA PRO A 201 -6.86 -6.35 2.63
C PRO A 201 -6.85 -5.06 1.80
N PRO A 202 -6.95 -5.15 0.45
CA PRO A 202 -7.06 -3.96 -0.39
C PRO A 202 -8.18 -3.02 0.08
N GLY A 203 -7.84 -1.74 0.29
CA GLY A 203 -8.77 -0.72 0.78
C GLY A 203 -8.75 -0.50 2.30
N GLU A 204 -7.89 -1.23 3.03
CA GLU A 204 -7.66 -1.02 4.46
C GLU A 204 -6.19 -0.65 4.71
N ILE A 205 -5.96 0.14 5.76
CA ILE A 205 -4.64 0.50 6.29
C ILE A 205 -4.48 -0.07 7.70
N LEU A 206 -3.22 -0.31 8.10
CA LEU A 206 -2.91 -0.72 9.45
C LEU A 206 -2.92 0.51 10.38
N ASP A 207 -3.70 0.48 11.45
CA ASP A 207 -3.70 1.53 12.47
C ASP A 207 -2.47 1.44 13.40
N GLU A 208 -2.31 2.42 14.30
CA GLU A 208 -1.20 2.45 15.28
C GLU A 208 -1.20 1.26 16.26
N TYR A 209 -2.31 0.52 16.34
CA TYR A 209 -2.49 -0.64 17.20
C TYR A 209 -2.36 -1.97 16.43
N GLY A 210 -2.04 -1.94 15.13
CA GLY A 210 -1.88 -3.13 14.30
C GLY A 210 -3.20 -3.76 13.84
N ARG A 211 -4.30 -3.01 13.81
CA ARG A 211 -5.61 -3.44 13.30
C ARG A 211 -5.83 -2.88 11.89
N CYS A 212 -6.52 -3.64 11.06
CA CYS A 212 -6.91 -3.15 9.75
C CYS A 212 -8.16 -2.30 9.86
N VAL A 213 -8.04 -1.05 9.42
CA VAL A 213 -9.13 -0.07 9.36
C VAL A 213 -9.28 0.41 7.92
N PRO A 214 -10.50 0.72 7.45
CA PRO A 214 -10.71 1.30 6.14
C PRO A 214 -9.77 2.48 5.86
N GLN A 215 -9.17 2.50 4.67
CA GLN A 215 -8.44 3.67 4.21
C GLN A 215 -9.44 4.79 3.97
N CYS A 216 -9.41 5.82 4.81
CA CYS A 216 -10.28 6.96 4.64
C CYS A 216 -9.77 7.87 3.49
N PRO A 217 -10.68 8.46 2.70
CA PRO A 217 -10.32 9.48 1.72
C PRO A 217 -9.53 10.63 2.36
N ASP A 218 -8.74 11.34 1.55
CA ASP A 218 -7.92 12.46 2.01
C ASP A 218 -8.78 13.46 2.81
N GLY A 219 -8.33 13.76 4.04
CA GLY A 219 -9.00 14.69 4.95
C GLY A 219 -10.04 14.06 5.88
N GLN A 220 -10.38 12.77 5.73
CA GLN A 220 -11.24 12.05 6.66
C GLN A 220 -10.43 11.27 7.71
N THR A 221 -11.06 11.01 8.86
CA THR A 221 -10.52 10.18 9.95
C THR A 221 -11.45 9.02 10.23
N PHE A 222 -10.90 7.84 10.54
CA PHE A 222 -11.70 6.68 10.93
C PHE A 222 -12.25 6.86 12.35
N ASP A 223 -13.58 6.79 12.51
CA ASP A 223 -14.24 6.82 13.82
C ASP A 223 -14.53 5.39 14.30
N GLU A 224 -13.93 5.03 15.44
CA GLU A 224 -14.05 3.68 15.99
C GLU A 224 -15.47 3.34 16.45
N ALA A 225 -16.23 4.33 16.95
CA ALA A 225 -17.56 4.11 17.51
C ALA A 225 -18.59 3.78 16.42
N SER A 226 -18.49 4.45 15.27
CA SER A 226 -19.37 4.25 14.12
C SER A 226 -18.80 3.28 13.09
N GLN A 227 -17.51 2.92 13.17
CA GLN A 227 -16.81 2.09 12.18
C GLN A 227 -16.86 2.69 10.77
N MET A 228 -16.84 4.03 10.67
CA MET A 228 -16.93 4.76 9.40
C MET A 228 -15.88 5.87 9.33
N CYS A 229 -15.52 6.25 8.10
CA CYS A 229 -14.75 7.46 7.88
C CYS A 229 -15.65 8.69 8.09
N VAL A 230 -15.19 9.60 8.94
CA VAL A 230 -15.88 10.84 9.28
C VAL A 230 -14.97 12.02 9.03
N CYS A 231 -15.55 13.19 8.83
CA CYS A 231 -14.76 14.40 8.73
C CYS A 231 -14.37 14.94 10.11
N PRO A 232 -13.15 15.48 10.25
CA PRO A 232 -12.73 16.18 11.44
C PRO A 232 -13.75 17.24 11.86
N GLY A 233 -13.91 17.45 13.17
CA GLY A 233 -14.83 18.47 13.70
C GLY A 233 -16.32 18.23 13.42
N GLY A 234 -16.71 17.07 12.88
CA GLY A 234 -18.11 16.76 12.56
C GLY A 234 -18.62 17.43 11.29
N GLN A 235 -17.72 17.86 10.41
CA GLN A 235 -18.09 18.46 9.12
C GLN A 235 -18.87 17.45 8.25
N PRO A 236 -19.86 17.89 7.46
CA PRO A 236 -20.46 17.02 6.46
C PRO A 236 -19.51 16.82 5.26
N PRO A 237 -19.58 15.69 4.55
CA PRO A 237 -18.92 15.53 3.27
C PRO A 237 -19.60 16.39 2.19
N ASP A 238 -18.83 16.85 1.22
CA ASP A 238 -19.32 17.53 0.01
C ASP A 238 -19.85 16.53 -1.04
N PRO A 239 -20.44 16.98 -2.17
CA PRO A 239 -20.91 16.08 -3.23
C PRO A 239 -19.85 15.15 -3.84
N SER A 240 -18.56 15.48 -3.70
CA SER A 240 -17.45 14.67 -4.18
C SER A 240 -16.97 13.64 -3.15
N GLY A 241 -17.50 13.69 -1.92
CA GLY A 241 -17.12 12.82 -0.81
C GLY A 241 -15.91 13.32 -0.02
N MET A 242 -15.41 14.53 -0.27
CA MET A 242 -14.35 15.15 0.54
C MET A 242 -14.94 15.95 1.70
N CYS A 243 -14.16 16.18 2.74
CA CYS A 243 -14.62 16.98 3.87
C CYS A 243 -14.86 18.42 3.45
N ALA A 244 -16.04 18.93 3.79
CA ALA A 244 -16.37 20.33 3.61
C ALA A 244 -15.30 21.22 4.28
N PRO A 245 -14.92 22.36 3.68
CA PRO A 245 -14.08 23.33 4.36
C PRO A 245 -14.80 23.88 5.61
N GLU A 246 -14.03 24.37 6.58
CA GLU A 246 -14.62 25.18 7.65
C GLU A 246 -15.21 26.46 7.06
N CYS A 247 -16.50 26.68 7.30
CA CYS A 247 -17.15 27.91 6.85
C CYS A 247 -16.79 29.09 7.76
N PRO A 248 -16.64 30.30 7.20
CA PRO A 248 -16.47 31.50 8.00
C PRO A 248 -17.70 31.75 8.92
N VAL A 249 -17.53 32.65 9.89
CA VAL A 249 -18.61 33.03 10.83
C VAL A 249 -19.90 33.43 10.09
N ASP A 250 -21.04 33.03 10.66
CA ASP A 250 -22.42 33.24 10.18
C ASP A 250 -22.76 32.51 8.86
N GLN A 251 -22.02 31.43 8.56
CA GLN A 251 -22.26 30.55 7.41
C GLN A 251 -22.32 29.09 7.83
N HIS A 252 -23.05 28.30 7.06
CA HIS A 252 -23.02 26.84 7.10
C HIS A 252 -22.66 26.28 5.73
N PHE A 253 -22.12 25.07 5.72
CA PHE A 253 -21.83 24.37 4.48
C PHE A 253 -23.11 23.77 3.90
N ASP A 254 -23.45 24.14 2.67
CA ASP A 254 -24.53 23.52 1.91
C ASP A 254 -23.97 22.36 1.07
N SER A 255 -24.24 21.13 1.52
CA SER A 255 -23.79 19.91 0.85
C SER A 255 -24.41 19.68 -0.52
N SER A 256 -25.46 20.40 -0.91
CA SER A 256 -26.07 20.29 -2.24
C SER A 256 -25.34 21.13 -3.28
N THR A 257 -24.84 22.30 -2.89
CA THR A 257 -24.09 23.21 -3.76
C THR A 257 -22.57 23.06 -3.61
N GLY A 258 -22.10 22.46 -2.52
CA GLY A 258 -20.69 22.33 -2.20
C GLY A 258 -20.06 23.65 -1.76
N THR A 259 -20.85 24.59 -1.24
CA THR A 259 -20.39 25.95 -0.88
C THR A 259 -20.88 26.38 0.50
N CYS A 260 -20.15 27.29 1.14
CA CYS A 260 -20.61 27.95 2.35
C CYS A 260 -21.67 29.00 1.99
N VAL A 261 -22.82 28.94 2.66
CA VAL A 261 -23.94 29.84 2.46
C VAL A 261 -24.29 30.54 3.76
N CYS A 262 -24.77 31.77 3.67
CA CYS A 262 -25.11 32.57 4.84
C CYS A 262 -26.31 31.98 5.58
N ASP A 263 -26.20 31.82 6.90
CA ASP A 263 -27.23 31.21 7.75
C ASP A 263 -28.58 31.93 7.64
N SER A 264 -28.53 33.25 7.42
CA SER A 264 -29.71 34.12 7.34
C SER A 264 -30.20 34.40 5.91
N GLY A 265 -29.67 33.70 4.90
CA GLY A 265 -30.12 33.81 3.50
C GLY A 265 -29.78 35.12 2.78
N GLY A 266 -28.81 35.90 3.28
CA GLY A 266 -28.27 37.10 2.62
C GLY A 266 -27.04 36.82 1.76
N ASP A 267 -26.60 37.83 1.00
CA ASP A 267 -25.41 37.73 0.15
C ASP A 267 -24.10 37.72 0.96
N PHE A 268 -23.08 37.03 0.45
CA PHE A 268 -21.72 37.07 1.02
C PHE A 268 -20.97 38.30 0.51
N ASN A 269 -20.36 39.06 1.43
CA ASN A 269 -19.45 40.14 1.08
C ASN A 269 -18.01 39.61 0.97
N PRO A 270 -17.44 39.46 -0.25
CA PRO A 270 -16.09 38.96 -0.44
C PRO A 270 -14.98 39.91 0.04
N VAL A 271 -15.30 41.18 0.29
CA VAL A 271 -14.34 42.19 0.78
C VAL A 271 -14.12 42.04 2.29
N THR A 272 -15.21 41.86 3.05
CA THR A 272 -15.16 41.73 4.51
C THR A 272 -15.15 40.28 4.99
N GLN A 273 -15.35 39.31 4.08
CA GLN A 273 -15.56 37.89 4.38
C GLN A 273 -16.69 37.63 5.40
N GLN A 274 -17.77 38.41 5.31
CA GLN A 274 -18.93 38.32 6.20
C GLN A 274 -20.23 38.30 5.42
N CYS A 275 -21.26 37.68 6.00
CA CYS A 275 -22.60 37.66 5.45
C CYS A 275 -23.31 39.00 5.65
N CYS A 276 -24.03 39.45 4.62
CA CYS A 276 -24.96 40.55 4.75
C CYS A 276 -26.17 40.08 5.57
N VAL A 277 -26.23 40.51 6.83
CA VAL A 277 -27.31 40.17 7.76
C VAL A 277 -28.48 41.15 7.63
N PRO A 278 -29.74 40.67 7.70
CA PRO A 278 -30.91 41.54 7.67
C PRO A 278 -30.83 42.72 8.66
N PRO A 279 -31.26 43.94 8.27
CA PRO A 279 -32.05 44.27 7.08
C PRO A 279 -31.22 44.46 5.80
N ALA A 280 -29.90 44.36 5.86
CA ALA A 280 -29.04 44.41 4.69
C ALA A 280 -28.94 43.01 4.07
N GLY A 281 -29.76 42.72 3.05
CA GLY A 281 -29.79 41.40 2.41
C GLY A 281 -28.84 41.26 1.23
N THR A 282 -28.40 42.36 0.63
CA THR A 282 -27.76 42.36 -0.71
C THR A 282 -26.38 42.98 -0.71
N PHE A 283 -25.43 42.32 -1.37
CA PHE A 283 -24.07 42.83 -1.56
C PHE A 283 -23.98 43.70 -2.80
N ASP A 284 -23.58 44.97 -2.66
CA ASP A 284 -23.30 45.85 -3.79
C ASP A 284 -21.80 45.84 -4.12
N SER A 285 -21.46 45.22 -5.27
CA SER A 285 -20.08 45.15 -5.77
C SER A 285 -19.46 46.52 -6.09
N THR A 286 -20.28 47.55 -6.30
CA THR A 286 -19.82 48.90 -6.68
C THR A 286 -19.30 49.66 -5.47
N SER A 287 -20.03 49.60 -4.35
CA SER A 287 -19.62 50.22 -3.09
C SER A 287 -18.76 49.29 -2.21
N GLY A 288 -18.79 47.98 -2.46
CA GLY A 288 -18.14 46.98 -1.59
C GLY A 288 -18.84 46.81 -0.24
N THR A 289 -20.12 47.20 -0.14
CA THR A 289 -20.88 47.21 1.13
C THR A 289 -22.19 46.43 1.02
N CYS A 290 -22.68 45.96 2.17
CA CYS A 290 -24.02 45.38 2.29
C CYS A 290 -25.06 46.49 2.36
N ILE A 291 -26.11 46.40 1.54
CA ILE A 291 -27.21 47.36 1.48
C ILE A 291 -28.54 46.67 1.82
N GLY A 292 -29.44 47.42 2.45
CA GLY A 292 -30.83 47.00 2.65
C GLY A 292 -31.69 47.33 1.43
N ASP A 293 -32.75 46.56 1.26
CA ASP A 293 -33.82 46.85 0.29
C ASP A 293 -34.43 48.24 0.50
#